data_AF-A0A2E8IWD9-F1
#
_entry.id   AF-A0A2E8IWD9-F1
#
_cell.length_a   1.000
_cell.length_b   1.000
_cell.length_c   1.000
_cell.angle_alpha   90.00
_cell.angle_beta   90.00
_cell.angle_gamma   90.00
#
_symmetry.space_group_name_H-M   'P 1'
#
loop_
_entity.id
_entity.type
_entity.pdbx_description
1 polymer ?
#
loop_
_entity_poly.entity_id
_entity_poly.type
_entity_poly.pdbx_seq_one_letter_code
_entity_poly.pdbx_strand_id
1 'polypeptide(L)' 'KLDGGPRGATIQFHNEKFESPGGLVAFLEDQRGLAKIKDNKLVIRRDWRRTSDKIKGAFTIAKELAAIVAKEIKQNR' A
#
# COMPACT_ATOMS: atom_id res chain seq x y z
N LYS A 1 7.25 -7.42 0.27
CA LYS A 1 6.35 -8.58 0.48
C LYS A 1 4.93 -8.07 0.70
N LEU A 2 3.92 -8.69 0.08
CA LEU A 2 2.51 -8.33 0.22
C LEU A 2 1.75 -9.52 0.79
N ASP A 3 0.96 -9.29 1.84
CA ASP A 3 0.10 -10.28 2.48
C ASP A 3 -1.34 -9.76 2.50
N GLY A 4 -2.29 -10.54 1.99
CA GLY A 4 -3.71 -10.18 1.90
C GLY A 4 -4.59 -11.09 2.74
N GLY A 5 -5.15 -10.58 3.83
CA GLY A 5 -5.96 -11.33 4.80
C GLY A 5 -7.42 -10.85 4.90
N PRO A 6 -8.25 -11.51 5.72
CA PRO A 6 -9.66 -11.14 5.91
C PRO A 6 -9.89 -9.70 6.38
N ARG A 7 -8.92 -9.10 7.06
CA ARG A 7 -8.98 -7.75 7.62
C ARG A 7 -8.23 -6.69 6.79
N GLY A 8 -7.84 -7.04 5.56
CA GLY A 8 -7.15 -6.17 4.61
C GLY A 8 -5.78 -6.69 4.22
N ALA A 9 -4.86 -5.80 3.84
CA ALA A 9 -3.52 -6.18 3.37
C ALA A 9 -2.39 -5.52 4.17
N THR A 10 -1.28 -6.23 4.26
CA THR A 10 -0.02 -5.72 4.82
C THR A 10 1.07 -5.77 3.78
N ILE A 11 1.75 -4.65 3.58
CA ILE A 11 2.86 -4.51 2.65
C ILE A 11 4.11 -4.23 3.45
N GLN A 12 5.06 -5.15 3.36
CA GLN A 12 6.40 -4.97 3.87
C GLN A 12 7.30 -4.43 2.76
N PHE A 13 7.89 -3.26 3.00
CA PHE A 13 8.82 -2.63 2.09
C PHE A 13 10.13 -3.43 2.01
N HIS A 14 10.73 -3.47 0.82
CA HIS A 14 12.02 -4.14 0.60
C HIS A 14 13.14 -3.15 0.96
N ASN A 15 14.23 -3.61 1.59
CA ASN A 15 15.31 -2.77 2.14
C ASN A 15 14.88 -1.77 3.23
N GLU A 16 13.79 -2.04 3.96
CA GLU A 16 13.27 -1.21 5.06
C GLU A 16 12.93 0.24 4.67
N LYS A 17 13.02 0.58 3.38
CA LYS A 17 12.77 1.91 2.83
C LYS A 17 11.72 1.83 1.74
N PHE A 18 10.83 2.82 1.73
CA PHE A 18 9.93 3.05 0.62
C PHE A 18 10.55 4.13 -0.28
N GLU A 19 10.65 3.85 -1.58
CA GLU A 19 11.37 4.71 -2.53
C GLU A 19 10.73 6.10 -2.70
N SER A 20 9.45 6.27 -2.32
CA SER A 20 8.73 7.55 -2.43
C SER A 20 8.05 7.94 -1.10
N PRO A 21 8.75 8.61 -0.17
CA PRO A 21 8.15 9.04 1.09
C PRO A 21 6.98 10.01 0.89
N GLY A 22 7.04 10.93 -0.08
CA GLY A 22 5.95 11.86 -0.40
C GLY A 22 4.70 11.15 -0.91
N GLY A 23 4.89 10.20 -1.83
CA GLY A 23 3.82 9.36 -2.34
C GLY A 23 3.13 8.50 -1.28
N LEU A 24 3.90 8.03 -0.28
CA LEU A 24 3.35 7.27 0.84
C LEU A 24 2.46 8.13 1.74
N VAL A 25 2.84 9.38 2.00
CA VAL A 25 2.03 10.32 2.78
C VAL A 25 0.71 10.60 2.07
N ALA A 26 0.76 10.92 0.76
CA ALA A 26 -0.44 11.13 -0.04
C ALA A 26 -1.36 9.89 -0.05
N PHE A 27 -0.79 8.69 -0.12
CA PHE A 27 -1.56 7.45 -0.02
C PHE A 27 -2.25 7.29 1.34
N LEU A 28 -1.55 7.59 2.45
CA LEU A 28 -2.13 7.51 3.79
C LEU A 28 -3.28 8.52 3.97
N GLU A 29 -3.12 9.73 3.45
CA GLU A 29 -4.16 10.77 3.47
C GLU A 29 -5.40 10.35 2.67
N ASP A 30 -5.19 9.81 1.46
CA ASP A 30 -6.27 9.33 0.60
C ASP A 30 -7.08 8.19 1.23
N GLN A 31 -6.40 7.29 1.94
CA GLN A 31 -7.06 6.18 2.64
C GLN A 31 -7.79 6.62 3.93
N ARG A 32 -7.80 7.91 4.31
CA ARG A 32 -8.58 8.47 5.44
C ARG A 32 -8.49 7.67 6.74
N GLY A 33 -7.30 7.17 7.09
CA GLY A 33 -7.07 6.38 8.30
C GLY A 33 -7.36 4.87 8.17
N LEU A 34 -7.79 4.40 6.99
CA LEU A 34 -7.87 2.96 6.68
C LEU A 34 -6.49 2.35 6.44
N ALA A 35 -5.49 3.16 6.08
CA ALA A 35 -4.10 2.75 5.97
C ALA A 35 -3.25 3.36 7.08
N LYS A 36 -2.28 2.60 7.60
CA LYS A 36 -1.33 3.04 8.62
C LYS A 36 0.03 2.40 8.43
N ILE A 37 1.10 3.10 8.79
CA ILE A 37 2.44 2.52 8.85
C ILE A 37 2.67 1.94 10.25
N LYS A 38 3.19 0.72 10.31
CA LYS A 38 3.60 0.05 11.55
C LYS A 38 4.85 -0.78 11.26
N ASP A 39 5.94 -0.56 12.01
CA ASP A 39 7.19 -1.35 11.91
C ASP A 39 7.72 -1.49 10.47
N ASN A 40 7.81 -0.37 9.75
CA ASN A 40 8.20 -0.29 8.33
C ASN A 40 7.34 -1.15 7.38
N LYS A 41 6.07 -1.37 7.78
CA LYS A 41 5.06 -2.03 6.97
C LYS A 41 3.85 -1.12 6.84
N LEU A 42 3.25 -1.09 5.66
CA LEU A 42 1.98 -0.44 5.42
C LEU A 42 0.86 -1.45 5.69
N VAL A 43 0.04 -1.17 6.69
CA VAL A 43 -1.12 -1.97 7.06
C VAL A 43 -2.36 -1.25 6.57
N ILE A 44 -3.12 -1.89 5.70
CA ILE A 44 -4.36 -1.39 5.14
C ILE A 44 -5.50 -2.24 5.65
N ARG A 45 -6.45 -1.60 6.33
CA ARG A 45 -7.66 -2.21 6.87
C ARG A 45 -8.78 -2.12 5.84
N ARG A 46 -9.24 -3.27 5.37
CA ARG A 46 -10.43 -3.40 4.52
C ARG A 46 -11.17 -4.67 4.91
N ASP A 47 -12.50 -4.64 4.84
CA ASP A 47 -13.34 -5.81 5.07
C ASP A 47 -13.44 -6.65 3.79
N TRP A 48 -12.53 -7.62 3.64
CA TRP A 48 -12.55 -8.55 2.52
C TRP A 48 -13.24 -9.86 2.90
N ARG A 49 -14.53 -9.94 2.58
CA ARG A 49 -15.37 -11.11 2.89
C ARG A 49 -15.08 -12.31 1.99
N ARG A 50 -14.81 -12.09 0.70
CA ARG A 50 -14.53 -13.18 -0.25
C ARG A 50 -13.04 -13.27 -0.57
N THR A 51 -12.56 -14.48 -0.85
CA THR A 51 -11.17 -14.70 -1.28
C THR A 51 -10.83 -13.92 -2.56
N SER A 52 -11.78 -13.79 -3.48
CA SER A 52 -11.63 -12.96 -4.68
C SER A 52 -11.37 -11.49 -4.37
N ASP A 53 -12.00 -10.95 -3.33
CA ASP A 53 -11.82 -9.55 -2.92
C ASP A 53 -10.44 -9.34 -2.30
N LYS A 54 -9.91 -10.34 -1.60
CA LYS A 54 -8.56 -10.29 -1.04
C LYS A 54 -7.51 -10.18 -2.13
N ILE A 55 -7.59 -11.05 -3.14
CA ILE A 55 -6.64 -11.09 -4.26
C ILE A 55 -6.73 -9.80 -5.07
N LYS A 56 -7.95 -9.40 -5.47
CA LYS A 56 -8.17 -8.17 -6.24
C LYS A 56 -7.73 -6.94 -5.45
N GLY A 57 -8.12 -6.84 -4.18
CA GLY A 57 -7.79 -5.71 -3.32
C GLY A 57 -6.29 -5.58 -3.09
N ALA A 58 -5.60 -6.67 -2.75
CA ALA A 58 -4.15 -6.67 -2.59
C ALA A 58 -3.42 -6.26 -3.89
N PHE A 59 -3.89 -6.75 -5.03
CA PHE A 59 -3.33 -6.39 -6.34
C PHE A 59 -3.56 -4.92 -6.69
N THR A 60 -4.77 -4.39 -6.46
CA THR A 60 -5.09 -2.97 -6.68
C THR A 60 -4.18 -2.07 -5.85
N ILE A 61 -4.01 -2.38 -4.56
CA ILE A 61 -3.12 -1.61 -3.67
C ILE A 61 -1.69 -1.64 -4.19
N ALA A 62 -1.17 -2.81 -4.58
CA ALA A 62 0.18 -2.91 -5.11
C ALA A 62 0.37 -2.08 -6.40
N LYS A 63 -0.63 -2.10 -7.29
CA LYS A 63 -0.63 -1.31 -8.52
C LYS A 63 -0.66 0.19 -8.24
N GLU A 64 -1.48 0.64 -7.28
CA GLU A 64 -1.53 2.05 -6.88
C GLU A 64 -0.19 2.52 -6.30
N LEU A 65 0.41 1.74 -5.40
CA LEU A 65 1.72 2.07 -4.83
C LEU A 65 2.82 2.09 -5.89
N ALA A 66 2.80 1.16 -6.84
CA ALA A 66 3.73 1.16 -7.96
C ALA A 66 3.56 2.40 -8.85
N ALA A 67 2.31 2.83 -9.09
CA ALA A 67 2.02 4.04 -9.86
C ALA A 67 2.48 5.30 -9.14
N ILE A 68 2.32 5.37 -7.81
CA ILE A 68 2.80 6.46 -6.97
C ILE A 68 4.33 6.56 -7.05
N VAL A 69 5.05 5.45 -6.87
CA VAL A 69 6.51 5.41 -6.99
C VAL A 69 6.95 5.82 -8.40
N ALA A 70 6.31 5.30 -9.45
CA ALA A 70 6.63 5.67 -10.82
C ALA A 70 6.37 7.14 -11.13
N LYS A 71 5.32 7.73 -10.55
CA LYS A 71 5.01 9.16 -10.66
C LYS A 71 6.06 10.01 -9.95
N GLU A 72 6.44 9.63 -8.75
CA GLU A 72 7.48 10.35 -7.98
C GLU A 72 8.83 10.31 -8.68
N ILE A 73 9.25 9.14 -9.19
CA ILE A 73 10.50 8.99 -9.95
C ILE A 73 10.51 9.92 -11.18
N LYS A 74 9.35 10.11 -11.84
CA LYS A 74 9.22 11.04 -12.96
C LYS A 74 9.22 12.51 -12.53
N GLN A 75 8.68 12.83 -11.36
CA GLN A 75 8.60 14.20 -10.87
C GLN A 75 9.93 14.69 -10.26
N ASN A 76 10.78 13.75 -9.84
CA ASN A 76 12.10 14.02 -9.26
C ASN A 76 13.25 13.88 -10.30
N ARG A 77 12.93 13.88 -11.60
CA ARG A 77 13.86 13.76 -12.73
C ARG A 77 13.80 15.01 -13.61
#